data_AF-A0A7C1QMM5-F1
#
_entry.id   AF-A0A7C1QMM5-F1
#
_cell.length_a   1.000
_cell.length_b   1.000
_cell.length_c   1.000
_cell.angle_alpha   90.00
_cell.angle_beta   90.00
_cell.angle_gamma   90.00
#
_symmetry.space_group_name_H-M   'P 1'
#
loop_
_entity.id
_entity.type
_entity.pdbx_description
1 polymer ?
#
loop_
_entity_poly.entity_id
_entity_poly.type
_entity_poly.pdbx_seq_one_letter_code
_entity_poly.pdbx_strand_id
1 'polypeptide(L)'
;MELIIKDHNYVPGSISFASGFLGPQGDVGFFMEADFNKAKEIIKALIKNDREINRVEMGLDGDWGINSMVIYEDQKYYEYDCYGTSMWAEPIIVVYFDSGFSESYAVWKTKGKTQKAIS
;
A
#
# COMPACT_ATOMS: atom_id res chain seq x y z
N MET A 1 -5.03 -16.67 6.63
CA MET A 1 -5.29 -15.52 5.73
C MET A 1 -4.72 -15.90 4.38
N GLU A 2 -5.53 -15.80 3.32
CA GLU A 2 -5.04 -15.94 1.95
C GLU A 2 -4.34 -14.63 1.54
N LEU A 3 -3.13 -14.73 1.01
CA LEU A 3 -2.36 -13.58 0.55
C LEU A 3 -2.68 -13.34 -0.93
N ILE A 4 -3.25 -12.19 -1.24
CA ILE A 4 -3.54 -11.78 -2.62
C ILE A 4 -2.42 -10.84 -3.06
N ILE A 5 -1.53 -11.35 -3.91
CA ILE A 5 -0.46 -10.57 -4.52
C ILE A 5 -1.08 -9.64 -5.56
N LYS A 6 -0.76 -8.34 -5.48
CA LYS A 6 -1.18 -7.34 -6.46
C LYS A 6 -0.29 -7.41 -7.70
N ASP A 7 1.02 -7.28 -7.51
CA ASP A 7 2.02 -7.35 -8.58
C ASP A 7 3.35 -7.94 -8.08
N HIS A 8 4.18 -8.41 -9.02
CA HIS A 8 5.56 -8.85 -8.79
C HIS A 8 6.55 -7.83 -9.38
N ASN A 9 7.66 -7.59 -8.68
CA ASN A 9 8.72 -6.64 -9.06
C ASN A 9 8.16 -5.24 -9.36
N TYR A 10 7.14 -4.86 -8.60
CA TYR A 10 6.43 -3.62 -8.79
C TYR A 10 7.32 -2.43 -8.39
N VAL A 11 7.40 -1.43 -9.27
CA VAL A 11 8.00 -0.13 -8.95
C VAL A 11 6.85 0.84 -8.67
N PRO A 12 6.67 1.33 -7.44
CA PRO A 12 5.62 2.29 -7.11
C PRO A 12 5.59 3.50 -8.04
N GLY A 13 4.40 3.84 -8.54
CA GLY A 13 4.22 4.92 -9.51
C GLY A 13 4.71 4.61 -10.94
N SER A 14 5.30 3.44 -11.21
CA SER A 14 5.71 3.03 -12.58
C SER A 14 4.55 2.45 -13.40
N ILE A 15 3.69 1.64 -12.76
CA ILE A 15 2.31 1.49 -13.21
C ILE A 15 1.63 2.73 -12.67
N SER A 16 1.84 3.81 -13.40
CA SER A 16 0.93 4.90 -13.26
C SER A 16 -0.46 4.32 -13.55
N PHE A 17 -1.42 4.64 -12.71
CA PHE A 17 -2.79 4.81 -13.19
C PHE A 17 -2.86 5.99 -14.22
N ALA A 18 -1.80 6.20 -15.03
CA ALA A 18 -1.72 7.12 -16.16
C ALA A 18 -1.76 6.31 -17.45
N SER A 19 -2.37 6.75 -18.55
CA SER A 19 -2.79 8.08 -19.00
C SER A 19 -3.31 9.04 -17.91
N GLY A 20 -2.55 9.96 -17.31
CA GLY A 20 -1.55 10.86 -17.84
C GLY A 20 -2.10 12.25 -17.57
N PHE A 21 -1.40 13.08 -16.80
CA PHE A 21 -1.73 14.49 -16.53
C PHE A 21 -2.90 14.83 -15.58
N LEU A 22 -3.75 13.89 -15.15
CA LEU A 22 -5.00 14.19 -14.38
C LEU A 22 -5.21 13.40 -13.07
N GLY A 23 -4.16 12.79 -12.52
CA GLY A 23 -4.31 11.86 -11.39
C GLY A 23 -4.95 10.52 -11.83
N PRO A 24 -4.92 9.50 -10.98
CA PRO A 24 -5.50 8.20 -11.29
C PRO A 24 -7.02 8.33 -11.47
N GLN A 25 -7.59 7.47 -12.32
CA GLN A 25 -9.01 7.41 -12.72
C GLN A 25 -9.92 8.11 -11.70
N GLY A 26 -10.48 9.25 -12.11
CA GLY A 26 -11.14 10.22 -11.22
C GLY A 26 -11.99 9.58 -10.13
N ASP A 27 -11.92 10.17 -8.93
CA ASP A 27 -12.72 9.88 -7.74
C ASP A 27 -13.40 8.50 -7.78
N VAL A 28 -12.79 7.49 -7.14
CA VAL A 28 -13.38 6.15 -7.03
C VAL A 28 -14.69 6.12 -6.22
N GLY A 29 -15.15 7.28 -5.74
CA GLY A 29 -16.42 7.49 -5.06
C GLY A 29 -16.37 7.15 -3.57
N PHE A 30 -15.17 6.88 -3.03
CA PHE A 30 -14.91 6.59 -1.63
C PHE A 30 -13.45 6.91 -1.27
N PHE A 31 -13.18 7.07 0.02
CA PHE A 31 -11.82 7.23 0.51
C PHE A 31 -11.22 5.86 0.85
N MET A 32 -10.02 5.60 0.35
CA MET A 32 -9.17 4.50 0.78
C MET A 32 -8.31 4.99 1.94
N GLU A 33 -8.48 4.38 3.11
CA GLU A 33 -7.65 4.65 4.29
C GLU A 33 -6.60 3.55 4.44
N ALA A 34 -5.35 3.95 4.61
CA ALA A 34 -4.22 3.07 4.83
C ALA A 34 -4.44 2.22 6.10
N ASP A 35 -4.25 0.92 5.99
CA ASP A 35 -4.49 -0.06 7.04
C ASP A 35 -3.16 -0.72 7.44
N PHE A 36 -2.49 -0.06 8.39
CA PHE A 36 -1.24 -0.54 8.95
C PHE A 36 -1.37 -1.91 9.64
N ASN A 37 -2.54 -2.21 10.24
CA ASN A 37 -2.75 -3.51 10.87
C ASN A 37 -2.81 -4.61 9.81
N LYS A 38 -3.49 -4.37 8.68
CA LYS A 38 -3.48 -5.29 7.54
C LYS A 38 -2.07 -5.51 6.99
N ALA A 39 -1.25 -4.46 6.90
CA ALA A 39 0.15 -4.59 6.51
C ALA A 39 0.93 -5.51 7.46
N LYS A 40 0.78 -5.35 8.78
CA LYS A 40 1.42 -6.23 9.78
C LYS A 40 0.98 -7.68 9.64
N GLU A 41 -0.30 -7.94 9.39
CA GLU A 41 -0.80 -9.31 9.20
C GLU A 41 -0.22 -9.97 7.93
N ILE A 42 -0.02 -9.21 6.84
CA ILE A 42 0.66 -9.71 5.64
C ILE A 42 2.10 -10.06 5.94
N ILE A 43 2.85 -9.16 6.59
CA ILE A 43 4.26 -9.40 6.96
C ILE A 43 4.39 -10.64 7.84
N LYS A 44 3.55 -10.78 8.87
CA LYS A 44 3.52 -11.98 9.73
C LYS A 44 3.21 -13.25 8.95
N ALA A 45 2.27 -13.20 8.02
CA ALA A 45 1.91 -14.36 7.20
C ALA A 45 3.06 -14.78 6.28
N LEU A 46 3.78 -13.82 5.70
CA LEU A 46 4.96 -14.08 4.89
C LEU A 46 6.09 -14.71 5.71
N ILE A 47 6.43 -14.13 6.88
CA ILE A 47 7.44 -14.68 7.80
C ILE A 47 7.06 -16.11 8.23
N LYS A 48 5.78 -16.35 8.55
CA LYS A 48 5.29 -17.69 8.93
C LYS A 48 5.46 -18.73 7.82
N ASN A 49 5.49 -18.30 6.56
CA ASN A 49 5.70 -19.17 5.40
C ASN A 49 7.17 -19.21 4.98
N ASP A 50 8.10 -18.93 5.90
CA ASP A 50 9.56 -18.95 5.69
C ASP A 50 10.01 -18.07 4.52
N ARG A 51 9.30 -16.96 4.28
CA ARG A 51 9.68 -15.97 3.26
C ARG A 51 10.67 -14.98 3.88
N GLU A 52 11.89 -14.94 3.35
CA GLU A 52 12.96 -14.03 3.80
C GLU A 52 12.73 -12.60 3.29
N ILE A 53 12.23 -11.74 4.17
CA ILE A 53 11.95 -10.34 3.90
C ILE A 53 13.17 -9.49 4.25
N ASN A 54 13.63 -8.69 3.29
CA ASN A 54 14.68 -7.69 3.48
C ASN A 54 14.12 -6.42 4.14
N ARG A 55 13.15 -5.80 3.47
CA ARG A 55 12.47 -4.59 3.93
C ARG A 55 11.05 -4.51 3.37
N VAL A 56 10.19 -3.75 4.03
CA VAL A 56 8.84 -3.45 3.57
C VAL A 56 8.60 -1.96 3.64
N GLU A 57 8.21 -1.39 2.52
CA GLU A 57 7.76 -0.01 2.41
C GLU A 57 6.24 0.01 2.28
N MET A 58 5.60 0.97 2.93
CA MET A 58 4.17 1.25 2.81
C MET A 58 3.98 2.65 2.28
N GLY A 59 2.99 2.86 1.41
CA GLY A 59 2.71 4.18 0.90
C GLY A 59 1.53 4.24 -0.06
N LEU A 60 1.35 5.41 -0.67
CA LEU A 60 0.30 5.68 -1.64
C LEU A 60 0.80 5.42 -3.07
N ASP A 61 0.18 4.46 -3.74
CA ASP A 61 0.49 4.11 -5.12
C ASP A 61 0.03 5.23 -6.09
N GLY A 62 0.98 5.96 -6.66
CA GLY A 62 0.76 7.20 -7.40
C GLY A 62 1.28 8.47 -6.71
N ASP A 63 1.70 8.39 -5.44
CA ASP A 63 2.31 9.49 -4.68
C ASP A 63 3.44 9.01 -3.76
N TRP A 64 4.16 7.98 -4.21
CA TRP A 64 5.12 7.24 -3.38
C TRP A 64 6.27 8.12 -2.88
N GLY A 65 6.74 9.06 -3.70
CA GLY A 65 7.91 9.89 -3.37
C GLY A 65 7.73 10.79 -2.15
N ILE A 66 6.50 11.01 -1.70
CA ILE A 66 6.17 11.90 -0.57
C ILE A 66 5.40 11.14 0.51
N ASN A 67 4.59 10.15 0.13
CA ASN A 67 3.71 9.41 1.03
C ASN A 67 4.09 7.94 1.13
N SER A 68 5.39 7.65 1.29
CA SER A 68 5.87 6.31 1.61
C SER A 68 6.90 6.32 2.73
N MET A 69 6.99 5.20 3.45
CA MET A 69 8.01 4.96 4.45
C MET A 69 8.28 3.48 4.66
N VAL A 70 9.44 3.17 5.20
CA VAL A 70 9.75 1.81 5.68
C VAL A 70 8.89 1.52 6.91
N ILE A 71 8.17 0.40 6.87
CA ILE A 71 7.35 -0.08 7.99
C ILE A 71 7.88 -1.38 8.61
N TYR A 72 8.82 -2.04 7.94
CA TYR A 72 9.52 -3.21 8.47
C TYR A 72 10.91 -3.34 7.86
N GLU A 73 11.92 -3.43 8.71
CA GLU A 73 13.34 -3.64 8.36
C GLU A 73 14.06 -4.14 9.61
N ASP A 74 15.12 -4.93 9.47
CA ASP A 74 15.91 -5.46 10.60
C ASP A 74 15.05 -6.12 11.70
N GLN A 75 14.01 -6.84 11.27
CA GLN A 75 13.04 -7.52 12.15
C GLN A 75 12.23 -6.59 13.08
N LYS A 76 12.20 -5.28 12.79
CA LYS A 76 11.47 -4.28 13.57
C LYS A 76 10.33 -3.68 12.76
N TYR A 77 9.24 -3.35 13.45
CA TYR A 77 8.12 -2.62 12.86
C TYR A 77 8.25 -1.13 13.14
N TYR A 78 7.91 -0.32 12.16
CA TYR A 78 7.82 1.13 12.25
C TYR A 78 6.38 1.52 11.90
N GLU A 79 5.77 2.37 12.73
CA GLU A 79 4.38 2.78 12.52
C GLU A 79 4.27 3.68 11.29
N TYR A 80 3.23 3.46 10.48
CA TYR A 80 2.98 4.28 9.32
C TYR A 80 2.47 5.67 9.73
N ASP A 81 3.27 6.70 9.43
CA ASP A 81 3.04 8.11 9.82
C ASP A 81 2.97 9.06 8.60
N CYS A 82 2.67 8.53 7.41
CA CYS A 82 2.44 9.34 6.21
C CYS A 82 0.96 9.66 6.03
N TYR A 83 0.62 10.46 5.00
CA TYR A 83 -0.77 10.74 4.66
C TYR A 83 -1.52 9.43 4.38
N GLY A 84 -2.51 9.14 5.23
CA GLY A 84 -3.11 7.81 5.31
C GLY A 84 -4.46 7.68 4.62
N THR A 85 -4.93 8.65 3.84
CA THR A 85 -6.25 8.56 3.20
C THR A 85 -6.24 9.19 1.81
N SER A 86 -6.74 8.50 0.79
CA SER A 86 -6.81 9.05 -0.57
C SER A 86 -8.03 8.55 -1.33
N MET A 87 -8.57 9.38 -2.24
CA MET A 87 -9.63 8.97 -3.18
C MET A 87 -9.07 8.60 -4.56
N TRP A 88 -7.75 8.68 -4.71
CA TRP A 88 -7.10 8.60 -6.00
C TRP A 88 -5.91 7.63 -5.94
N ALA A 89 -5.05 7.71 -4.93
CA ALA A 89 -3.93 6.78 -4.75
C ALA A 89 -4.28 5.60 -3.82
N GLU A 90 -3.98 4.38 -4.25
CA GLU A 90 -4.24 3.18 -3.46
C GLU A 90 -3.14 2.97 -2.41
N PRO A 91 -3.45 2.83 -1.11
CA PRO A 91 -2.46 2.43 -0.12
C PRO A 91 -1.98 0.99 -0.37
N ILE A 92 -0.68 0.82 -0.60
CA ILE A 92 -0.04 -0.47 -0.82
C ILE A 92 1.17 -0.64 0.09
N ILE A 93 1.62 -1.89 0.24
CA ILE A 93 2.99 -2.20 0.65
C ILE A 93 3.76 -2.78 -0.53
N VAL A 94 5.07 -2.56 -0.54
CA VAL A 94 6.04 -3.29 -1.35
C VAL A 94 6.95 -4.06 -0.41
N VAL A 95 6.95 -5.38 -0.56
CA VAL A 95 7.80 -6.29 0.19
C VAL A 95 8.99 -6.63 -0.69
N TYR A 96 10.19 -6.29 -0.24
CA TYR A 96 11.44 -6.65 -0.89
C TYR A 96 12.00 -7.88 -0.19
N PHE A 97 12.27 -8.94 -0.96
CA PHE A 97 12.82 -10.20 -0.44
C PHE A 97 14.32 -10.27 -0.66
N ASP A 98 15.04 -11.05 0.16
CA ASP A 98 16.51 -11.18 0.07
C ASP A 98 16.99 -11.81 -1.24
N SER A 99 16.13 -12.58 -1.90
CA SER A 99 16.35 -13.14 -3.24
C SER A 99 16.33 -12.09 -4.37
N GLY A 100 15.98 -10.83 -4.06
CA GLY A 100 16.03 -9.71 -5.00
C GLY A 100 14.74 -9.47 -5.78
N PHE A 101 13.69 -10.28 -5.60
CA PHE A 101 12.36 -9.97 -6.13
C PHE A 101 11.54 -9.15 -5.12
N SER A 102 10.49 -8.48 -5.61
CA SER A 102 9.51 -7.82 -4.75
C SER A 102 8.08 -8.24 -5.06
N GLU A 103 7.18 -8.06 -4.10
CA GLU A 103 5.74 -8.23 -4.26
C GLU A 103 5.01 -7.03 -3.67
N SER A 104 3.93 -6.61 -4.31
CA SER A 104 3.05 -5.56 -3.77
C SER A 104 1.72 -6.13 -3.27
N TYR A 105 1.17 -5.48 -2.25
CA TYR A 105 -0.10 -5.87 -1.63
C TYR A 105 -0.94 -4.64 -1.28
N ALA A 106 -2.25 -4.72 -1.52
CA ALA A 106 -3.19 -3.66 -1.14
C ALA A 106 -3.43 -3.64 0.39
N VAL A 107 -3.16 -2.51 1.04
CA VAL A 107 -3.28 -2.34 2.49
C VAL A 107 -4.18 -1.17 2.85
N TRP A 108 -5.42 -1.22 2.38
CA TRP A 108 -6.41 -0.19 2.69
C TRP A 108 -7.75 -0.77 3.14
N LYS A 109 -8.56 0.11 3.73
CA LYS A 109 -9.95 -0.10 4.10
C LYS A 109 -10.80 1.09 3.63
N THR A 110 -12.06 0.84 3.32
CA THR A 110 -12.98 1.92 2.89
C THR A 110 -13.29 2.83 4.08
N LYS A 111 -13.00 4.13 3.94
CA LYS A 111 -13.50 5.18 4.82
C LYS A 111 -14.70 5.83 4.13
N GLY A 112 -15.84 5.78 4.80
CA GLY A 112 -17.18 5.91 4.18
C GLY A 112 -17.38 7.12 3.26
N LYS A 113 -18.36 7.00 2.35
CA LYS A 113 -18.94 8.15 1.65
C LYS A 113 -19.47 9.13 2.69
N THR A 114 -18.96 10.36 2.72
CA THR A 114 -19.76 11.45 3.27
C THR A 114 -20.93 11.62 2.29
N GLN A 115 -22.07 10.99 2.57
CA GLN A 115 -23.32 11.45 1.98
C GLN A 115 -23.44 12.91 2.37
N LYS A 116 -23.27 13.82 1.41
CA LYS A 116 -23.86 15.15 1.55
C LYS A 116 -25.35 14.89 1.83
N ALA A 117 -25.76 15.09 3.07
CA ALA A 117 -27.15 15.38 3.36
C ALA A 117 -27.46 16.66 2.57
N ILE A 118 -28.09 16.49 1.41
CA ILE A 118 -28.68 17.59 0.69
C ILE A 118 -29.93 17.95 1.51
N SER A 119 -29.87 19.14 2.09
CA SER A 119 -30.92 19.84 2.82
C SER A 119 -32.23 19.89 2.08
#